data_AF-A0A528CJY4-F1
#
_entry.id   AF-A0A528CJY4-F1
#
_cell.length_a   1.000
_cell.length_b   1.000
_cell.length_c   1.000
_cell.angle_alpha   90.00
_cell.angle_beta   90.00
_cell.angle_gamma   90.00
#
_symmetry.space_group_name_H-M   'P 1'
#
loop_
_entity.id
_entity.type
_entity.pdbx_description
1 polymer ?
#
loop_
_entity_poly.entity_id
_entity_poly.type
_entity_poly.pdbx_seq_one_letter_code
_entity_poly.pdbx_strand_id
1 'polypeptide(L)' 'MTEPQVCVIIAARNAARTIPVAIASALREPEVAEVVVVDDASTDD' A
#
# COMPACT_ATOMS: atom_id res chain seq x y z
N MET A 1 1.84 -23.34 -11.90
CA MET A 1 1.25 -23.15 -10.56
C MET A 1 0.81 -21.71 -10.49
N THR A 2 -0.38 -21.41 -9.99
CA THR A 2 -0.79 -20.01 -9.76
C THR A 2 0.04 -19.50 -8.58
N GLU A 3 0.78 -18.41 -8.78
CA GLU A 3 1.46 -17.74 -7.67
C GLU A 3 0.41 -17.28 -6.66
N PRO A 4 0.65 -17.44 -5.34
CA PRO A 4 -0.28 -16.98 -4.32
C PRO A 4 -0.44 -15.46 -4.42
N GLN A 5 -1.67 -14.99 -4.59
CA GLN A 5 -1.98 -13.56 -4.68
C GLN A 5 -2.03 -12.94 -3.28
N VAL A 6 -1.28 -11.85 -3.10
CA VAL A 6 -1.14 -11.13 -1.84
C VAL A 6 -1.94 -9.81 -1.89
N CYS A 7 -2.73 -9.57 -0.84
CA CYS A 7 -3.32 -8.27 -0.53
C CYS A 7 -2.43 -7.55 0.48
N VAL A 8 -1.99 -6.33 0.16
CA VAL A 8 -1.17 -5.50 1.05
C VAL A 8 -2.03 -4.41 1.67
N ILE A 9 -2.12 -4.39 3.00
CA ILE A 9 -2.81 -3.34 3.76
C ILE A 9 -1.78 -2.37 4.33
N ILE A 10 -1.93 -1.08 4.00
CA ILE A 10 -1.07 0.00 4.53
C ILE A 10 -1.96 0.93 5.36
N ALA A 11 -1.81 0.90 6.67
CA ALA A 11 -2.36 1.94 7.54
C ALA A 11 -1.52 3.21 7.39
N ALA A 12 -2.16 4.34 7.09
CA ALA A 12 -1.49 5.61 6.86
C ALA A 12 -2.03 6.67 7.83
N ARG A 13 -1.11 7.32 8.56
CA ARG A 13 -1.41 8.53 9.33
C ARG A 13 -0.34 9.57 9.04
N ASN A 14 -0.75 10.71 8.53
CA ASN A 14 0.16 11.82 8.24
C ASN A 14 1.35 11.43 7.36
N ALA A 15 1.05 10.70 6.27
CA ALA A 15 2.04 10.00 5.47
C ALA A 15 2.22 10.58 4.06
N ALA A 16 1.76 11.81 3.80
CA ALA A 16 1.79 12.49 2.49
C ALA A 16 3.07 12.24 1.69
N ARG A 17 4.22 12.36 2.37
CA ARG A 17 5.55 12.31 1.75
C ARG A 17 6.06 10.90 1.46
N THR A 18 5.48 9.87 2.09
CA THR A 18 6.00 8.50 2.05
C THR A 18 5.01 7.50 1.49
N ILE A 19 3.70 7.76 1.61
CA ILE A 19 2.66 6.86 1.13
C ILE A 19 2.78 6.54 -0.38
N PRO A 20 3.14 7.47 -1.28
CA PRO A 20 3.29 7.14 -2.70
C PRO A 20 4.44 6.14 -2.95
N VAL A 21 5.52 6.27 -2.19
CA VAL A 21 6.69 5.37 -2.30
C VAL A 21 6.34 3.98 -1.79
N ALA A 22 5.59 3.88 -0.69
CA ALA A 22 5.14 2.61 -0.14
C ALA A 22 4.21 1.85 -1.09
N ILE A 23 3.20 2.54 -1.64
CA ILE A 23 2.29 1.96 -2.65
C ILE A 23 3.07 1.49 -3.87
N ALA A 24 3.94 2.35 -4.41
CA ALA A 24 4.73 2.00 -5.60
C ALA A 24 5.71 0.86 -5.35
N SER A 25 6.18 0.67 -4.11
CA SER A 25 7.03 -0.46 -3.75
C SER A 25 6.24 -1.76 -3.71
N ALA A 26 5.06 -1.77 -3.08
CA ALA A 26 4.21 -2.95 -3.00
C ALA A 26 3.75 -3.41 -4.39
N LEU A 27 3.33 -2.48 -5.25
CA LEU A 27 2.86 -2.79 -6.61
C LEU A 27 3.98 -3.28 -7.56
N ARG A 28 5.25 -3.24 -7.16
CA ARG A 28 6.36 -3.80 -7.96
C ARG A 28 6.55 -5.30 -7.74
N GLU A 29 6.05 -5.85 -6.64
CA GLU A 29 6.20 -7.27 -6.33
C GLU A 29 5.19 -8.10 -7.16
N PRO A 30 5.63 -9.15 -7.87
CA PRO A 30 4.78 -9.90 -8.80
C PRO A 30 3.63 -10.65 -8.11
N GLU A 31 3.77 -10.97 -6.83
CA GLU A 31 2.75 -11.65 -6.03
C GLU A 31 1.63 -10.72 -5.54
N VAL A 32 1.83 -9.40 -5.58
CA VAL A 32 0.85 -8.42 -5.06
C VAL A 32 -0.27 -8.21 -6.07
N ALA A 33 -1.49 -8.58 -5.67
CA ALA A 33 -2.68 -8.41 -6.50
C ALA A 33 -3.40 -7.07 -6.23
N GLU A 34 -3.32 -6.57 -5.00
CA GLU A 34 -3.94 -5.30 -4.61
C GLU A 34 -3.21 -4.64 -3.44
N VAL A 35 -3.34 -3.31 -3.39
CA VAL A 35 -2.89 -2.49 -2.25
C VAL A 35 -4.08 -1.71 -1.75
N VAL A 36 -4.40 -1.89 -0.46
CA VAL A 36 -5.46 -1.17 0.24
C VAL A 36 -4.81 -0.22 1.24
N VAL A 37 -5.01 1.08 1.03
CA VAL A 37 -4.58 2.10 2.00
C VAL A 37 -5.75 2.40 2.93
N VAL A 38 -5.48 2.28 4.23
CA VAL A 38 -6.43 2.64 5.29
C VAL A 38 -5.94 3.95 5.89
N ASP A 39 -6.61 5.05 5.56
CA ASP A 39 -6.35 6.33 6.21
C ASP A 39 -6.85 6.29 7.67
N ASP A 40 -5.94 6.54 8.61
CA ASP A 40 -6.19 6.53 10.04
C ASP A 40 -6.47 7.95 10.56
N ALA A 41 -7.35 8.68 9.87
CA ALA A 41 -7.70 10.07 10.15
C ALA A 41 -6.52 11.04 10.00
N SER A 42 -5.86 11.01 8.83
CA SER A 42 -4.81 11.97 8.52
C SER A 42 -5.32 13.40 8.51
N THR A 43 -4.43 14.31 8.87
CA THR A 43 -4.65 15.76 8.87
C THR A 43 -3.71 16.47 7.89
N ASP A 44 -2.94 15.70 7.12
CA ASP A 44 -2.15 16.17 5.98
C ASP A 44 -2.75 15.66 4.66
N ASP A 45 -2.02 15.88 3.56
CA ASP A 45 -2.44 15.59 2.17
C ASP A 45 -2.16 14.14 1.71
#